data_AF-A0A9W7AR41-F1
#
_entry.id   AF-A0A9W7AR41-F1
#
_cell.length_a   1.000
_cell.length_b   1.000
_cell.length_c   1.000
_cell.angle_alpha   90.00
_cell.angle_beta   90.00
_cell.angle_gamma   90.00
#
_symmetry.space_group_name_H-M   'P 1'
#
loop_
_entity.id
_entity.type
_entity.pdbx_description
1 polymer ?
#
loop_
_entity_poly.entity_id
_entity_poly.type
_entity_poly.pdbx_seq_one_letter_code
_entity_poly.pdbx_strand_id
1 'polypeptide(L)'
;MTALGWREVLIFYQRQVGALVLMSIRLAIDGKKYAAVRLFGGALFSTFDLIADIYMIWTYYSTGENGFAIASLISLLSNIIIQLWFVFLQNRKQTRRRLFQEIMYVLTFTKPGVDSYHVMIGAEYEVGAFVDPKSEMMVVKMSELFTEAIPGALIQAYAFLVRSNQSNAAIFSLIVSVFTSSFTASGISFDFDLDKNLRRFELNFYGYGPDGAKKKVKISLFLAYKLLRIDFTY
;
A
#
# COMPACT_ATOMS: atom_id res chain seq x y z
N MET A 1 -15.39 7.26 -24.59
CA MET A 1 -15.35 8.01 -23.31
C MET A 1 -14.66 9.33 -23.57
N THR A 2 -15.37 10.45 -23.44
CA THR A 2 -14.89 11.79 -23.84
C THR A 2 -13.92 12.39 -22.81
N ALA A 3 -13.01 13.25 -23.27
CA ALA A 3 -11.96 13.89 -22.47
C ALA A 3 -12.45 14.62 -21.19
N LEU A 4 -13.75 14.93 -21.11
CA LEU A 4 -14.39 15.48 -19.90
C LEU A 4 -14.34 14.52 -18.70
N GLY A 5 -14.48 13.20 -18.93
CA GLY A 5 -14.55 12.21 -17.85
C GLY A 5 -13.22 12.02 -17.12
N TRP A 6 -12.09 12.04 -17.85
CA TRP A 6 -10.76 11.86 -17.27
C TRP A 6 -10.35 13.01 -16.37
N ARG A 7 -10.77 14.24 -16.69
CA ARG A 7 -10.51 15.42 -15.87
C ARG A 7 -11.20 15.32 -14.50
N GLU A 8 -12.45 14.88 -14.47
CA GLU A 8 -13.20 14.72 -13.22
C GLU A 8 -12.62 13.61 -12.34
N VAL A 9 -12.22 12.48 -12.94
CA VAL A 9 -11.54 11.39 -12.22
C VAL A 9 -10.22 11.88 -11.62
N LEU A 10 -9.44 12.65 -12.39
CA LEU A 10 -8.18 13.20 -11.91
C LEU A 10 -8.38 14.21 -10.77
N ILE A 11 -9.37 15.11 -10.89
CA ILE A 11 -9.71 16.07 -9.84
C ILE A 11 -10.15 15.32 -8.56
N PHE A 12 -10.94 14.27 -8.70
CA PHE A 12 -11.39 13.45 -7.58
C PHE A 12 -10.20 12.76 -6.90
N TYR A 13 -9.30 12.15 -7.67
CA TYR A 13 -8.07 11.55 -7.15
C TYR A 13 -7.19 12.57 -6.43
N GLN A 14 -6.94 13.73 -7.05
CA GLN A 14 -6.16 14.83 -6.45
C GLN A 14 -6.76 15.32 -5.12
N ARG A 15 -8.10 15.40 -5.03
CA ARG A 15 -8.77 15.77 -3.78
C ARG A 15 -8.55 14.74 -2.68
N GLN A 16 -8.57 13.44 -3.00
CA GLN A 16 -8.33 12.40 -2.01
C GLN A 16 -6.87 12.37 -1.55
N VAL A 17 -5.91 12.44 -2.47
CA VAL A 17 -4.49 12.53 -2.14
C VAL A 17 -4.22 13.80 -1.31
N GLY A 18 -4.79 14.94 -1.71
CA GLY A 18 -4.72 16.19 -0.94
C GLY A 18 -5.30 16.05 0.47
N ALA A 19 -6.41 15.33 0.63
CA ALA A 19 -6.98 15.05 1.94
C ALA A 19 -6.02 14.20 2.82
N LEU A 20 -5.37 13.18 2.26
CA LEU A 20 -4.36 12.38 2.98
C LEU A 20 -3.16 13.23 3.42
N VAL A 21 -2.70 14.16 2.56
CA VAL A 21 -1.65 15.11 2.93
C VAL A 21 -2.10 16.00 4.08
N LEU A 22 -3.30 16.58 4.03
CA LEU A 22 -3.84 17.40 5.11
C LEU A 22 -4.02 16.61 6.41
N MET A 23 -4.48 15.37 6.33
CA MET A 23 -4.57 14.44 7.46
C MET A 23 -3.20 14.19 8.10
N SER A 24 -2.15 14.02 7.29
CA SER A 24 -0.78 13.85 7.78
C SER A 24 -0.26 15.12 8.47
N ILE A 25 -0.56 16.31 7.94
CA ILE A 25 -0.20 17.60 8.56
C ILE A 25 -0.92 17.75 9.89
N ARG A 26 -2.21 17.41 9.96
CA ARG A 26 -2.99 17.44 11.20
C ARG A 26 -2.36 16.56 12.28
N LEU A 27 -1.99 15.33 11.94
CA LEU A 27 -1.28 14.44 12.87
C LEU A 27 0.05 15.04 13.34
N ALA A 28 0.76 15.77 12.49
CA ALA A 28 2.02 16.43 12.86
C ALA A 28 1.79 17.59 13.84
N ILE A 29 0.73 18.37 13.62
CA ILE A 29 0.29 19.47 14.50
C ILE A 29 -0.15 18.92 15.86
N ASP A 30 -0.87 17.79 15.88
CA ASP A 30 -1.33 17.09 17.09
C ASP A 30 -0.19 16.38 17.86
N GLY A 31 1.08 16.64 17.52
CA GLY A 31 2.25 16.06 18.17
C GLY A 31 2.57 14.62 17.78
N LYS A 32 1.73 13.96 16.97
CA LYS A 32 1.91 12.58 16.47
C LYS A 32 2.84 12.54 15.24
N LYS A 33 4.01 13.18 15.31
CA LYS A 33 4.96 13.35 14.19
C LYS A 33 5.33 12.05 13.46
N TYR A 34 5.46 10.94 14.19
CA TYR A 34 5.73 9.63 13.58
C TYR A 34 4.57 9.12 12.73
N ALA A 35 3.34 9.22 13.24
CA ALA A 35 2.15 8.82 12.53
C ALA A 35 1.96 9.67 11.27
N ALA A 36 2.25 10.97 11.35
CA ALA A 36 2.25 11.89 10.22
C ALA A 36 3.23 11.47 9.12
N VAL A 37 4.50 11.24 9.46
CA VAL A 37 5.53 10.81 8.50
C VAL A 37 5.17 9.47 7.87
N ARG A 38 4.66 8.53 8.67
CA ARG A 38 4.25 7.21 8.19
C ARG A 38 3.05 7.28 7.24
N LEU A 39 2.04 8.09 7.56
CA LEU A 39 0.87 8.30 6.71
C LEU A 39 1.25 8.99 5.40
N PHE A 40 2.04 10.06 5.48
CA PHE A 40 2.51 10.81 4.32
C PHE A 40 3.38 9.94 3.41
N GLY A 41 4.37 9.24 3.98
CA GLY A 41 5.22 8.32 3.24
C GLY A 41 4.42 7.21 2.58
N GLY A 42 3.49 6.58 3.30
CA GLY A 42 2.62 5.54 2.74
C GLY A 42 1.76 6.05 1.58
N ALA A 43 1.14 7.23 1.72
CA ALA A 43 0.32 7.82 0.67
C ALA A 43 1.14 8.20 -0.58
N LEU A 44 2.34 8.75 -0.38
CA LEU A 44 3.26 9.06 -1.49
C LEU A 44 3.71 7.79 -2.21
N PHE A 45 4.15 6.77 -1.47
CA PHE A 45 4.64 5.53 -2.06
C PHE A 45 3.54 4.78 -2.81
N SER A 46 2.33 4.70 -2.26
CA SER A 46 1.16 4.11 -2.95
C SER A 46 0.82 4.85 -4.26
N THR A 47 0.94 6.18 -4.27
CA THR A 47 0.75 6.98 -5.50
C THR A 47 1.82 6.67 -6.55
N PHE A 48 3.09 6.56 -6.14
CA PHE A 48 4.18 6.21 -7.06
C PHE A 48 4.04 4.79 -7.60
N ASP A 49 3.61 3.85 -6.76
CA ASP A 49 3.37 2.46 -7.14
C ASP A 49 2.31 2.36 -8.23
N LEU A 50 1.14 3.00 -8.01
CA LEU A 50 0.07 3.06 -9.01
C LEU A 50 0.54 3.66 -10.34
N ILE A 51 1.32 4.74 -10.29
CA ILE A 51 1.86 5.39 -11.50
C ILE A 51 2.85 4.45 -12.20
N ALA A 52 3.73 3.79 -11.46
CA ALA A 52 4.72 2.86 -11.98
C ALA A 52 4.03 1.66 -12.67
N ASP A 53 3.00 1.09 -12.04
CA ASP A 53 2.27 -0.03 -12.61
C ASP A 53 1.51 0.34 -13.89
N ILE A 54 0.84 1.49 -13.92
CA ILE A 54 0.19 2.00 -15.14
C ILE A 54 1.23 2.22 -16.25
N TYR A 55 2.37 2.83 -15.91
CA TYR A 55 3.45 3.07 -16.86
C TYR A 55 4.01 1.77 -17.43
N MET A 56 4.22 0.76 -16.59
CA MET A 56 4.76 -0.54 -17.03
C MET A 56 3.76 -1.30 -17.89
N ILE A 57 2.46 -1.32 -17.53
CA ILE A 57 1.40 -1.91 -18.38
C ILE A 57 1.38 -1.24 -19.76
N TRP A 58 1.42 0.09 -19.80
CA TRP A 58 1.46 0.84 -21.05
C TRP A 58 2.73 0.54 -21.86
N THR A 59 3.88 0.45 -21.18
CA THR A 59 5.15 0.11 -21.81
C THR A 59 5.09 -1.29 -22.43
N TYR A 60 4.64 -2.30 -21.70
CA TYR A 60 4.51 -3.67 -22.23
C TYR A 60 3.56 -3.75 -23.41
N TYR A 61 2.43 -3.05 -23.34
CA TYR A 61 1.48 -3.01 -24.45
C TYR A 61 2.06 -2.32 -25.70
N SER A 62 2.73 -1.17 -25.52
CA SER A 62 3.33 -0.42 -26.63
C SER A 62 4.52 -1.14 -27.29
N THR A 63 5.22 -2.00 -26.55
CA THR A 63 6.31 -2.82 -27.10
C THR A 63 5.86 -4.19 -27.61
N GLY A 64 4.54 -4.46 -27.63
CA GLY A 64 3.97 -5.74 -28.11
C GLY A 64 4.18 -6.92 -27.15
N GLU A 65 4.62 -6.66 -25.92
CA GLU A 65 4.84 -7.66 -24.86
C GLU A 65 3.53 -7.96 -24.13
N ASN A 66 2.51 -8.36 -24.90
CA ASN A 66 1.14 -8.51 -24.41
C ASN A 66 1.03 -9.49 -23.24
N GLY A 67 1.91 -10.50 -23.16
CA GLY A 67 1.95 -11.43 -22.04
C GLY A 67 2.23 -10.74 -20.70
N PHE A 68 3.23 -9.85 -20.64
CA PHE A 68 3.54 -9.10 -19.42
C PHE A 68 2.47 -8.05 -19.12
N ALA A 69 1.96 -7.35 -20.14
CA ALA A 69 0.87 -6.40 -19.97
C ALA A 69 -0.38 -7.04 -19.35
N ILE A 70 -0.78 -8.21 -19.86
CA ILE A 70 -1.95 -8.96 -19.36
C ILE A 70 -1.68 -9.47 -17.95
N ALA A 71 -0.49 -10.01 -17.67
CA ALA A 71 -0.13 -10.51 -16.34
C ALA A 71 -0.19 -9.39 -15.29
N SER A 72 0.42 -8.23 -15.56
CA SER A 72 0.38 -7.07 -14.67
C SER A 72 -1.05 -6.55 -14.49
N LEU A 73 -1.86 -6.53 -15.55
CA LEU A 73 -3.26 -6.12 -15.45
C LEU A 73 -4.09 -7.09 -14.61
N ILE A 74 -3.90 -8.41 -14.76
CA ILE A 74 -4.59 -9.42 -13.94
C ILE A 74 -4.20 -9.28 -12.48
N SER A 75 -2.92 -9.04 -12.19
CA SER A 75 -2.44 -8.78 -10.83
C SER A 75 -3.17 -7.59 -10.19
N LEU A 76 -3.19 -6.44 -10.88
CA LEU A 76 -3.87 -5.22 -10.45
C LEU A 76 -5.37 -5.44 -10.22
N LEU A 77 -6.05 -6.06 -11.19
CA LEU A 77 -7.49 -6.32 -11.11
C LEU A 77 -7.83 -7.29 -9.98
N SER A 78 -6.98 -8.28 -9.73
CA SER A 78 -7.16 -9.24 -8.63
C SER A 78 -7.13 -8.52 -7.27
N ASN A 79 -6.21 -7.57 -7.09
CA ASN A 79 -6.16 -6.75 -5.88
C ASN A 79 -7.45 -5.94 -5.69
N ILE A 80 -7.90 -5.23 -6.73
CA ILE A 80 -9.14 -4.44 -6.67
C ILE A 80 -10.33 -5.35 -6.27
N ILE A 81 -10.47 -6.52 -6.89
CA ILE A 81 -11.57 -7.45 -6.62
C ILE A 81 -11.55 -7.92 -5.15
N ILE A 82 -10.39 -8.33 -4.66
CA ILE A 82 -10.25 -8.82 -3.28
C ILE A 82 -10.50 -7.69 -2.27
N GLN A 83 -9.99 -6.49 -2.52
CA GLN A 83 -10.24 -5.33 -1.66
C GLN A 83 -11.70 -4.90 -1.68
N LEU A 84 -12.37 -4.88 -2.83
CA LEU A 84 -13.80 -4.55 -2.93
C LEU A 84 -14.66 -5.58 -2.20
N TRP A 85 -14.33 -6.87 -2.32
CA TRP A 85 -15.00 -7.93 -1.57
C TRP A 85 -14.85 -7.74 -0.06
N PHE A 86 -13.64 -7.43 0.40
CA PHE A 86 -13.39 -7.17 1.83
C PHE A 86 -14.10 -5.91 2.33
N VAL A 87 -14.06 -4.80 1.57
CA VAL A 87 -14.79 -3.56 1.88
C VAL A 87 -16.29 -3.81 2.00
N PHE A 88 -16.85 -4.61 1.09
CA PHE A 88 -18.25 -5.01 1.15
C PHE A 88 -18.54 -5.79 2.44
N LEU A 89 -17.73 -6.79 2.78
CA LEU A 89 -17.91 -7.55 4.03
C LEU A 89 -17.84 -6.67 5.28
N GLN A 90 -16.87 -5.75 5.32
CA GLN A 90 -16.66 -4.83 6.43
C GLN A 90 -17.81 -3.82 6.58
N ASN A 91 -18.37 -3.33 5.47
CA ASN A 91 -19.35 -2.23 5.46
C ASN A 91 -20.79 -2.65 5.11
N ARG A 92 -21.09 -3.95 4.95
CA ARG A 92 -22.43 -4.44 4.56
C ARG A 92 -23.55 -4.06 5.54
N LYS A 93 -23.22 -3.81 6.81
CA LYS A 93 -24.17 -3.37 7.84
C LYS A 93 -24.17 -1.85 8.06
N GLN A 94 -23.30 -1.12 7.36
CA GLN A 94 -23.18 0.33 7.45
C GLN A 94 -24.10 1.05 6.47
N THR A 95 -24.17 2.38 6.58
CA THR A 95 -24.96 3.22 5.67
C THR A 95 -24.44 3.10 4.23
N ARG A 96 -25.34 3.06 3.24
CA ARG A 96 -24.97 2.97 1.80
C ARG A 96 -23.97 4.04 1.35
N ARG A 97 -24.06 5.25 1.93
CA ARG A 97 -23.10 6.33 1.69
C ARG A 97 -21.67 5.98 2.13
N ARG A 98 -21.52 5.34 3.30
CA ARG A 98 -20.22 4.91 3.83
C ARG A 98 -19.63 3.80 2.96
N LEU A 99 -20.44 2.79 2.62
CA LEU A 99 -20.01 1.72 1.70
C LEU A 99 -19.55 2.29 0.35
N PHE A 100 -20.29 3.25 -0.22
CA PHE A 100 -19.90 3.89 -1.47
C PHE A 100 -18.57 4.66 -1.34
N GLN A 101 -18.35 5.36 -0.23
CA GLN A 101 -17.07 6.05 0.02
C GLN A 101 -15.90 5.07 0.11
N GLU A 102 -16.06 3.96 0.82
CA GLU A 102 -15.03 2.92 0.95
C GLU A 102 -14.72 2.25 -0.40
N ILE A 103 -15.73 2.00 -1.23
CA ILE A 103 -15.54 1.52 -2.61
C ILE A 103 -14.74 2.54 -3.42
N MET A 104 -15.07 3.83 -3.30
CA MET A 104 -14.34 4.87 -4.00
C MET A 104 -12.88 4.97 -3.54
N TYR A 105 -12.56 4.69 -2.28
CA TYR A 105 -11.17 4.67 -1.79
C TYR A 105 -10.37 3.48 -2.35
N VAL A 106 -11.01 2.34 -2.59
CA VAL A 106 -10.36 1.19 -3.25
C VAL A 106 -10.09 1.51 -4.72
N LEU A 107 -11.08 2.02 -5.45
CA LEU A 107 -10.96 2.29 -6.89
C LEU A 107 -9.92 3.36 -7.23
N THR A 108 -9.63 4.25 -6.28
CA THR A 108 -8.61 5.29 -6.41
C THR A 108 -7.30 4.94 -5.70
N PHE A 109 -7.16 3.72 -5.15
CA PHE A 109 -5.96 3.27 -4.44
C PHE A 109 -5.58 4.14 -3.22
N THR A 110 -6.55 4.82 -2.61
CA THR A 110 -6.30 5.66 -1.42
C THR A 110 -6.69 4.99 -0.11
N LYS A 111 -7.40 3.85 -0.16
CA LYS A 111 -7.86 3.11 1.01
C LYS A 111 -6.74 2.79 2.02
N PRO A 112 -5.56 2.28 1.62
CA PRO A 112 -4.46 2.02 2.56
C PRO A 112 -4.06 3.25 3.38
N GLY A 113 -4.11 4.44 2.77
CA GLY A 113 -3.84 5.73 3.42
C GLY A 113 -4.97 6.13 4.38
N VAL A 114 -6.23 6.04 3.94
CA VAL A 114 -7.40 6.38 4.76
C VAL A 114 -7.49 5.48 5.99
N ASP A 115 -7.33 4.17 5.81
CA ASP A 115 -7.34 3.20 6.92
C ASP A 115 -6.18 3.45 7.88
N SER A 116 -4.99 3.77 7.35
CA SER A 116 -3.84 4.16 8.19
C SER A 116 -4.15 5.40 9.03
N TYR A 117 -4.83 6.40 8.46
CA TYR A 117 -5.23 7.58 9.22
C TYR A 117 -6.21 7.23 10.36
N HIS A 118 -7.23 6.41 10.08
CA HIS A 118 -8.19 5.95 11.09
C HIS A 118 -7.50 5.23 12.26
N VAL A 119 -6.52 4.37 11.98
CA VAL A 119 -5.71 3.70 13.01
C VAL A 119 -4.91 4.72 13.84
N MET A 120 -4.31 5.73 13.20
CA MET A 120 -3.44 6.71 13.89
C MET A 120 -4.21 7.71 14.76
N ILE A 121 -5.46 8.03 14.42
CA ILE A 121 -6.35 8.80 15.29
C ILE A 121 -6.98 7.95 16.40
N GLY A 122 -6.88 6.62 16.31
CA GLY A 122 -7.47 5.70 17.28
C GLY A 122 -8.97 5.56 17.08
N ALA A 123 -9.42 5.42 15.82
CA ALA A 123 -10.82 5.18 15.51
C ALA A 123 -11.35 3.96 16.27
N GLU A 124 -12.55 4.10 16.83
CA GLU A 124 -13.19 3.03 17.60
C GLU A 124 -13.77 1.96 16.68
N TYR A 125 -14.09 0.80 17.27
CA TYR A 125 -14.77 -0.28 16.57
C TYR A 125 -16.19 0.16 16.16
N GLU A 126 -16.46 0.19 14.86
CA GLU A 126 -17.80 0.50 14.35
C GLU A 126 -18.74 -0.69 14.56
N VAL A 127 -19.91 -0.48 15.20
CA VAL A 127 -20.90 -1.54 15.42
C VAL A 127 -21.34 -2.11 14.08
N GLY A 128 -21.19 -3.43 13.91
CA GLY A 128 -21.54 -4.14 12.67
C GLY A 128 -20.40 -4.26 11.67
N ALA A 129 -19.20 -3.71 11.95
CA ALA A 129 -17.97 -4.02 11.24
C ALA A 129 -17.60 -5.50 11.38
N PHE A 130 -16.80 -6.02 10.44
CA PHE A 130 -16.30 -7.39 10.49
C PHE A 130 -15.04 -7.52 11.34
N VAL A 131 -14.15 -6.53 11.27
CA VAL A 131 -12.91 -6.44 12.07
C VAL A 131 -12.69 -5.02 12.57
N ASP A 132 -11.80 -4.85 13.55
CA ASP A 132 -11.40 -3.53 14.06
C ASP A 132 -10.56 -2.74 13.03
N PRO A 133 -10.46 -1.40 13.15
CA PRO A 133 -9.76 -0.57 12.16
C PRO A 133 -8.28 -0.94 11.92
N LYS A 134 -7.57 -1.45 12.94
CA LYS A 134 -6.16 -1.88 12.80
C LYS A 134 -6.10 -3.14 11.96
N SER A 135 -6.95 -4.12 12.26
CA SER A 135 -7.07 -5.36 11.49
C SER A 135 -7.53 -5.12 10.05
N GLU A 136 -8.49 -4.20 9.82
CA GLU A 136 -8.92 -3.80 8.48
C GLU A 136 -7.75 -3.26 7.65
N MET A 137 -7.02 -2.26 8.19
CA MET A 137 -5.83 -1.71 7.54
C MET A 137 -4.80 -2.81 7.21
N MET A 138 -4.58 -3.75 8.12
CA MET A 138 -3.63 -4.85 7.93
C MET A 138 -4.06 -5.78 6.81
N VAL A 139 -5.34 -6.21 6.78
CA VAL A 139 -5.84 -7.11 5.73
C VAL A 139 -5.74 -6.47 4.35
N VAL A 140 -6.08 -5.18 4.24
CA VAL A 140 -5.98 -4.44 2.96
C VAL A 140 -4.54 -4.37 2.47
N LYS A 141 -3.60 -3.99 3.34
CA LYS A 141 -2.17 -3.92 2.95
C LYS A 141 -1.56 -5.29 2.63
N MET A 142 -1.99 -6.35 3.32
CA MET A 142 -1.55 -7.71 3.03
C MET A 142 -2.12 -8.20 1.70
N SER A 143 -3.39 -7.88 1.40
CA SER A 143 -3.99 -8.15 0.09
C SER A 143 -3.19 -7.48 -1.02
N GLU A 144 -2.91 -6.18 -0.88
CA GLU A 144 -2.13 -5.39 -1.85
C GLU A 144 -0.75 -6.00 -2.08
N LEU A 145 -0.01 -6.32 -1.01
CA LEU A 145 1.30 -6.98 -1.12
C LEU A 145 1.23 -8.31 -1.87
N PHE A 146 0.25 -9.16 -1.54
CA PHE A 146 0.18 -10.52 -2.06
C PHE A 146 -0.33 -10.58 -3.51
N THR A 147 -1.23 -9.66 -3.89
CA THR A 147 -1.98 -9.74 -5.14
C THR A 147 -1.49 -8.77 -6.21
N GLU A 148 -0.85 -7.67 -5.82
CA GLU A 148 -0.35 -6.63 -6.73
C GLU A 148 1.16 -6.45 -6.59
N ALA A 149 1.64 -6.07 -5.40
CA ALA A 149 2.99 -5.55 -5.26
C ALA A 149 4.08 -6.62 -5.50
N ILE A 150 3.95 -7.80 -4.88
CA ILE A 150 4.90 -8.90 -5.07
C ILE A 150 4.79 -9.50 -6.49
N PRO A 151 3.61 -9.91 -6.99
CA PRO A 151 3.52 -10.45 -8.35
C PRO A 151 3.92 -9.42 -9.43
N GLY A 152 3.55 -8.14 -9.26
CA GLY A 152 3.94 -7.04 -10.13
C GLY A 152 5.45 -6.86 -10.20
N ALA A 153 6.13 -6.81 -9.05
CA ALA A 153 7.59 -6.76 -8.98
C ALA A 153 8.25 -7.98 -9.65
N LEU A 154 7.70 -9.19 -9.46
CA LEU A 154 8.21 -10.41 -10.09
C LEU A 154 8.05 -10.39 -11.62
N ILE A 155 6.91 -9.92 -12.13
CA ILE A 155 6.68 -9.74 -13.57
C ILE A 155 7.66 -8.72 -14.14
N GLN A 156 7.85 -7.58 -13.45
CA GLN A 156 8.79 -6.55 -13.86
C GLN A 156 10.24 -7.07 -13.87
N ALA A 157 10.64 -7.82 -12.84
CA ALA A 157 11.96 -8.43 -12.76
C ALA A 157 12.18 -9.47 -13.88
N TYR A 158 11.20 -10.34 -14.12
CA TYR A 158 11.32 -11.35 -15.17
C TYR A 158 11.35 -10.73 -16.57
N ALA A 159 10.50 -9.73 -16.85
CA ALA A 159 10.55 -8.97 -18.09
C ALA A 159 11.91 -8.27 -18.25
N PHE A 160 12.47 -7.72 -17.17
CA PHE A 160 13.81 -7.16 -17.17
C PHE A 160 14.88 -8.21 -17.50
N LEU A 161 14.77 -9.46 -17.05
CA LEU A 161 15.76 -10.49 -17.38
C LEU A 161 15.69 -10.97 -18.84
N VAL A 162 14.49 -10.99 -19.43
CA VAL A 162 14.26 -11.57 -20.77
C VAL A 162 14.46 -10.55 -21.90
N ARG A 163 14.33 -9.26 -21.63
CA ARG A 163 14.47 -8.22 -22.67
C ARG A 163 15.93 -8.01 -23.08
N SER A 164 16.14 -7.80 -24.38
CA SER A 164 17.46 -7.48 -24.95
C SER A 164 17.85 -6.01 -24.81
N ASN A 165 16.87 -5.11 -24.68
CA ASN A 165 17.09 -3.68 -24.52
C ASN A 165 16.40 -3.17 -23.26
N GLN A 166 17.20 -2.72 -22.30
CA GLN A 166 16.72 -2.28 -21.00
C GLN A 166 16.51 -0.78 -20.97
N SER A 167 15.28 -0.36 -20.66
CA SER A 167 14.99 1.04 -20.41
C SER A 167 15.42 1.41 -18.99
N ASN A 168 16.11 2.54 -18.84
CA ASN A 168 16.41 3.13 -17.53
C ASN A 168 15.13 3.38 -16.71
N ALA A 169 13.99 3.63 -17.37
CA ALA A 169 12.71 3.80 -16.71
C ALA A 169 12.16 2.48 -16.13
N ALA A 170 12.41 1.35 -16.78
CA ALA A 170 12.00 0.03 -16.28
C ALA A 170 12.82 -0.37 -15.04
N ILE A 171 14.12 -0.06 -15.02
CA ILE A 171 14.98 -0.27 -13.85
C ILE A 171 14.49 0.59 -12.68
N PHE A 172 14.21 1.87 -12.94
CA PHE A 172 13.69 2.77 -11.92
C PHE A 172 12.35 2.30 -11.36
N SER A 173 11.42 1.87 -12.23
CA SER A 173 10.13 1.29 -11.84
C SER A 173 10.29 0.08 -10.92
N LEU A 174 11.17 -0.86 -11.31
CA LEU A 174 11.43 -2.06 -10.52
C LEU A 174 12.00 -1.71 -9.13
N ILE A 175 12.96 -0.78 -9.06
CA ILE A 175 13.53 -0.34 -7.77
C ILE A 175 12.46 0.29 -6.89
N VAL A 176 11.62 1.16 -7.46
CA VAL A 176 10.52 1.80 -6.72
C VAL A 176 9.56 0.73 -6.19
N SER A 177 9.08 -0.19 -7.04
CA SER A 177 8.14 -1.25 -6.66
C SER A 177 8.67 -2.17 -5.55
N VAL A 178 9.94 -2.60 -5.63
CA VAL A 178 10.54 -3.42 -4.57
C VAL A 178 10.71 -2.62 -3.28
N PHE A 179 11.07 -1.34 -3.38
CA PHE A 179 11.21 -0.45 -2.22
C PHE A 179 9.87 -0.17 -1.53
N THR A 180 8.81 0.13 -2.29
CA THR A 180 7.45 0.36 -1.78
C THR A 180 6.91 -0.90 -1.10
N SER A 181 7.05 -2.06 -1.75
CA SER A 181 6.68 -3.36 -1.20
C SER A 181 7.41 -3.65 0.12
N SER A 182 8.73 -3.43 0.15
CA SER A 182 9.55 -3.66 1.34
C SER A 182 9.20 -2.70 2.49
N PHE A 183 8.88 -1.44 2.16
CA PHE A 183 8.42 -0.46 3.15
C PHE A 183 7.08 -0.87 3.77
N THR A 184 6.13 -1.33 2.95
CA THR A 184 4.83 -1.81 3.45
C THR A 184 4.98 -3.09 4.28
N ALA A 185 5.73 -4.08 3.80
CA ALA A 185 5.96 -5.34 4.50
C ALA A 185 6.68 -5.14 5.84
N SER A 186 7.73 -4.32 5.86
CA SER A 186 8.43 -3.96 7.11
C SER A 186 7.54 -3.19 8.07
N GLY A 187 6.67 -2.30 7.56
CA GLY A 187 5.68 -1.60 8.36
C GLY A 187 4.68 -2.54 9.04
N ILE A 188 4.20 -3.57 8.34
CA ILE A 188 3.29 -4.59 8.88
C ILE A 188 4.01 -5.45 9.94
N SER A 189 5.19 -5.97 9.60
CA SER A 189 5.99 -6.76 10.55
C SER A 189 6.28 -5.99 11.83
N PHE A 190 6.57 -4.70 11.70
CA PHE A 190 6.83 -3.83 12.83
C PHE A 190 5.58 -3.56 13.68
N ASP A 191 4.39 -3.45 13.08
CA ASP A 191 3.14 -3.31 13.84
C ASP A 191 2.78 -4.58 14.63
N PHE A 192 3.11 -5.75 14.10
CA PHE A 192 2.97 -7.01 14.83
C PHE A 192 4.01 -7.13 15.96
N ASP A 193 5.27 -6.78 15.69
CA ASP A 193 6.31 -6.78 16.72
C ASP A 193 5.99 -5.88 17.89
N LEU A 194 5.36 -4.72 17.67
CA LEU A 194 4.97 -3.78 18.72
C LEU A 194 3.66 -4.14 19.44
N ASP A 195 2.90 -5.13 18.97
CA ASP A 195 1.61 -5.45 19.57
C ASP A 195 1.79 -6.06 20.96
N LYS A 196 1.17 -5.43 21.97
CA LYS A 196 1.29 -5.85 23.36
C LYS A 196 0.71 -7.24 23.61
N ASN A 197 -0.35 -7.62 22.90
CA ASN A 197 -0.99 -8.92 23.08
C ASN A 197 -0.12 -10.01 22.47
N LEU A 198 0.45 -9.76 21.28
CA LEU A 198 1.36 -10.71 20.63
C LEU A 198 2.68 -10.85 21.38
N ARG A 199 3.25 -9.76 21.89
CA ARG A 199 4.42 -9.81 22.79
C ARG A 199 4.17 -10.65 24.04
N ARG A 200 2.96 -10.61 24.60
CA ARG A 200 2.62 -11.42 25.79
C ARG A 200 2.44 -12.89 25.44
N PHE A 201 1.96 -13.18 24.23
CA PHE A 201 1.71 -14.54 23.78
C PHE A 201 2.98 -15.26 23.34
N GLU A 202 3.83 -14.61 22.53
CA GLU A 202 5.08 -15.19 22.03
C GLU A 202 6.23 -14.19 22.13
N LEU A 203 6.83 -14.13 23.32
CA LEU A 203 7.98 -13.26 23.63
C LEU A 203 9.23 -13.58 22.81
N ASN A 204 9.38 -14.82 22.34
CA ASN A 204 10.56 -15.22 21.55
C ASN A 204 10.46 -14.76 20.09
N PHE A 205 9.27 -14.39 19.62
CA PHE A 205 9.03 -13.98 18.23
C PHE A 205 8.68 -12.49 18.09
N TYR A 206 8.16 -11.85 19.14
CA TYR A 206 7.83 -10.43 19.14
C TYR A 206 8.51 -9.69 20.29
N GLY A 207 8.87 -8.42 20.09
CA GLY A 207 9.54 -7.59 21.10
C GLY A 207 10.92 -7.08 20.71
N TYR A 208 11.34 -7.30 19.47
CA TYR A 208 12.65 -6.87 18.96
C TYR A 208 12.74 -5.36 18.76
N GLY A 209 11.61 -4.71 18.48
CA GLY A 209 11.49 -3.28 18.25
C GLY A 209 11.51 -2.47 19.57
N PRO A 210 12.41 -1.48 19.70
CA PRO A 210 12.45 -0.60 20.86
C PRO A 210 11.24 0.34 20.88
N ASP A 211 10.75 0.63 22.09
CA ASP A 211 9.71 1.62 22.29
C ASP A 211 10.23 3.06 22.04
N GLY A 212 9.82 3.67 20.94
CA GLY A 212 10.02 5.11 20.68
C GLY A 212 10.09 5.50 19.20
N ALA A 213 9.19 6.41 18.77
CA ALA A 213 8.97 6.89 17.40
C ALA A 213 10.22 7.04 16.49
N LYS A 214 11.30 7.65 16.97
CA LYS A 214 12.53 7.85 16.16
C LYS A 214 13.29 6.55 15.90
N LYS A 215 13.30 5.63 16.88
CA LYS A 215 13.89 4.30 16.72
C LYS A 215 13.02 3.43 15.80
N LYS A 216 11.69 3.62 15.83
CA LYS A 216 10.72 2.98 14.93
C LYS A 216 11.02 3.26 13.45
N VAL A 217 11.19 4.54 13.06
CA VAL A 217 11.53 4.90 11.65
C VAL A 217 12.87 4.32 11.21
N LYS A 218 13.91 4.46 12.05
CA LYS A 218 15.24 3.93 11.71
C LYS A 218 15.21 2.42 11.51
N ILE A 219 14.45 1.68 12.31
CA ILE A 219 14.32 0.23 12.18
C ILE A 219 13.47 -0.16 10.98
N SER A 220 12.34 0.51 10.69
CA SER A 220 11.56 0.22 9.48
C SER A 220 12.39 0.46 8.21
N LEU A 221 13.15 1.57 8.15
CA LEU A 221 14.06 1.85 7.03
C LEU A 221 15.23 0.86 6.97
N PHE A 222 15.78 0.46 8.13
CA PHE A 222 16.84 -0.54 8.20
C PHE A 222 16.35 -1.93 7.78
N LEU A 223 15.14 -2.34 8.19
CA LEU A 223 14.52 -3.61 7.81
C LEU A 223 14.18 -3.60 6.32
N ALA A 224 13.63 -2.51 5.79
CA ALA A 224 13.44 -2.35 4.35
C ALA A 224 14.77 -2.44 3.60
N TYR A 225 15.83 -1.78 4.07
CA TYR A 225 17.18 -1.91 3.52
C TYR A 225 17.73 -3.33 3.59
N LYS A 226 17.55 -4.04 4.72
CA LYS A 226 17.99 -5.43 4.88
C LYS A 226 17.21 -6.41 3.99
N LEU A 227 15.90 -6.20 3.80
CA LEU A 227 15.08 -6.98 2.87
C LEU A 227 15.49 -6.76 1.41
N LEU A 228 15.95 -5.56 1.07
CA LEU A 228 16.55 -5.26 -0.23
C LEU A 228 17.94 -5.87 -0.41
N ARG A 229 18.61 -6.22 0.70
CA ARG A 229 19.96 -6.80 0.73
C ARG A 229 19.91 -8.28 1.13
N ILE A 230 18.97 -9.03 0.56
CA ILE A 230 19.04 -10.50 0.60
C ILE A 230 20.25 -10.89 -0.25
N ASP A 231 21.36 -11.18 0.43
CA ASP A 231 22.52 -11.80 -0.18
C ASP A 231 22.08 -13.18 -0.67
N PHE A 232 21.88 -13.33 -1.98
CA PHE A 232 21.75 -14.64 -2.64
C PHE A 232 23.13 -15.31 -2.66
N THR A 233 23.64 -15.66 -1.48
CA THR A 233 24.74 -16.61 -1.34
C THR A 233 24.16 -17.95 -0.96
N TYR A 234 23.85 -18.75 -1.98
CA TYR A 234 23.74 -20.20 -1.88
C TYR A 234 24.75 -20.81 -2.85
#